data_AF-A0A817CI12-F1
#
_entry.id   AF-A0A817CI12-F1
#
_cell.length_a   1.000
_cell.length_b   1.000
_cell.length_c   1.000
_cell.angle_alpha   90.00
_cell.angle_beta   90.00
_cell.angle_gamma   90.00
#
_symmetry.space_group_name_H-M   'P 1'
#
loop_
_entity.id
_entity.type
_entity.pdbx_description
1 polymer ?
#
loop_
_entity_poly.entity_id
_entity_poly.type
_entity_poly.pdbx_seq_one_letter_code
_entity_poly.pdbx_strand_id
1 'polypeptide(L)'
;MIDDTSKTPPLISSSTPTPTRSNPIKDIDVFRKPLPPAPLGQQPPSSRHQKRKILEEEKFVQDLGHIIERDFFPDIKRLRAKEKYLTALEKNDVMTLRDLYAKYSIHRGPTPSPSMMGHRGKI
;
A
#
# COMPACT_ATOMS: atom_id res chain seq x y z
N MET A 1 -44.52 16.67 -28.23
CA MET A 1 -43.21 16.99 -28.81
C MET A 1 -42.52 17.90 -27.79
N ILE A 2 -41.50 17.55 -27.01
CA ILE A 2 -40.48 16.49 -26.95
C ILE A 2 -40.03 16.52 -25.47
N ASP A 3 -40.45 15.55 -24.65
CA ASP A 3 -39.67 14.46 -24.04
C ASP A 3 -39.05 14.78 -22.65
N ASP A 4 -39.72 14.24 -21.63
CA ASP A 4 -39.18 13.94 -20.30
C ASP A 4 -37.87 13.15 -20.44
N THR A 5 -36.74 13.71 -20.02
CA THR A 5 -35.49 12.96 -19.90
C THR A 5 -34.97 13.06 -18.47
N SER A 6 -35.56 12.25 -17.59
CA SER A 6 -34.95 11.82 -16.34
C SER A 6 -33.73 10.97 -16.68
N LYS A 7 -32.57 11.60 -16.80
CA LYS A 7 -31.30 10.89 -17.02
C LYS A 7 -30.85 10.27 -15.70
N THR A 8 -31.47 9.16 -15.33
CA THR A 8 -30.92 8.22 -14.37
C THR A 8 -29.54 7.77 -14.87
N PRO A 9 -28.46 7.95 -14.10
CA PRO A 9 -27.17 7.41 -14.49
C PRO A 9 -27.27 5.87 -14.52
N PRO A 10 -26.65 5.20 -15.51
CA PRO A 10 -26.65 3.75 -15.55
C PRO A 10 -26.01 3.21 -14.27
N LEU A 11 -26.68 2.26 -13.63
CA LEU A 11 -26.08 1.42 -12.60
C LEU A 11 -24.91 0.68 -13.26
N ILE A 12 -23.70 1.19 -13.02
CA ILE A 12 -22.48 0.49 -13.40
C ILE A 12 -22.43 -0.72 -12.48
N SER A 13 -22.71 -1.91 -13.01
CA SER A 13 -22.42 -3.17 -12.36
C SER A 13 -20.92 -3.20 -12.07
N SER A 14 -20.54 -2.87 -10.84
CA SER A 14 -19.20 -3.16 -10.34
C SER A 14 -19.12 -4.67 -10.19
N SER A 15 -18.69 -5.35 -11.24
CA SER A 15 -18.14 -6.69 -11.12
C SER A 15 -16.99 -6.58 -10.12
N THR A 16 -17.22 -7.02 -8.90
CA THR A 16 -16.23 -7.07 -7.83
C THR A 16 -15.03 -7.88 -8.35
N PRO A 17 -13.81 -7.30 -8.46
CA PRO A 17 -12.63 -8.14 -8.56
C PRO A 17 -12.46 -8.80 -7.20
N THR A 18 -12.94 -10.04 -7.10
CA THR A 18 -12.57 -10.93 -6.01
C THR A 18 -11.04 -11.03 -6.00
N PRO A 19 -10.36 -10.79 -4.87
CA PRO A 19 -8.96 -11.17 -4.75
C PRO A 19 -8.92 -12.69 -4.84
N THR A 20 -8.58 -13.20 -6.03
CA THR A 20 -8.18 -14.59 -6.19
C THR A 20 -6.87 -14.76 -5.45
N ARG A 21 -6.96 -15.07 -4.16
CA ARG A 21 -5.85 -15.62 -3.39
C ARG A 21 -5.65 -17.04 -3.90
N SER A 22 -4.92 -17.19 -5.00
CA SER A 22 -4.41 -18.48 -5.46
C SER A 22 -3.29 -18.96 -4.54
N ASN A 23 -3.66 -19.33 -3.33
CA ASN A 23 -2.94 -20.36 -2.60
C ASN A 23 -3.99 -21.43 -2.30
N PRO A 24 -3.95 -22.60 -2.97
CA PRO A 24 -4.79 -23.68 -2.53
C PRO A 24 -4.31 -24.01 -1.11
N ILE A 25 -5.16 -23.77 -0.11
CA ILE A 25 -5.00 -24.38 1.21
C ILE A 25 -5.30 -25.86 1.00
N LYS A 26 -4.36 -26.56 0.36
CA LYS A 26 -4.22 -28.00 0.53
C LYS A 26 -3.79 -28.17 1.97
N ASP A 27 -4.46 -29.06 2.70
CA ASP A 27 -4.15 -29.46 4.08
C ASP A 27 -4.98 -28.76 5.17
N ILE A 28 -6.31 -28.76 5.04
CA ILE A 28 -7.21 -28.54 6.19
C ILE A 28 -7.47 -29.84 6.97
N ASP A 29 -7.13 -31.00 6.42
CA ASP A 29 -7.31 -32.32 7.06
C ASP A 29 -6.04 -33.20 6.99
N VAL A 30 -4.85 -32.60 7.14
CA VAL A 30 -3.67 -33.41 7.48
C VAL A 30 -3.77 -33.77 8.96
N PHE A 31 -4.45 -34.89 9.23
CA PHE A 31 -4.34 -35.59 10.50
C PHE A 31 -2.86 -35.78 10.79
N ARG A 32 -2.32 -34.96 11.70
CA ARG A 32 -0.92 -35.03 12.13
C ARG A 32 -0.79 -36.35 12.88
N LYS A 33 -0.24 -37.35 12.20
CA LYS A 33 0.17 -38.60 12.85
C LYS A 33 1.05 -38.21 14.04
N PRO A 34 0.74 -38.66 15.28
CA PRO A 34 1.54 -38.29 16.44
C PRO A 34 2.99 -38.70 16.16
N LEU A 35 3.93 -37.79 16.41
CA LEU A 35 5.34 -38.13 16.27
C LEU A 35 5.65 -39.31 17.20
N PRO A 36 6.43 -40.31 16.74
CA PRO A 36 6.90 -41.36 17.62
C PRO A 36 7.62 -40.73 18.82
N PRO A 37 7.55 -41.33 20.02
CA PRO A 37 8.23 -40.81 21.19
C PRO A 37 9.72 -40.67 20.85
N ALA A 38 10.22 -39.43 20.89
CA ALA A 38 11.62 -39.16 20.63
C ALA A 38 12.48 -39.96 21.64
N PRO A 39 13.68 -40.42 21.24
CA PRO A 39 14.65 -40.96 22.19
C PRO A 39 14.81 -39.97 23.35
N LEU A 40 14.77 -40.49 24.59
CA LEU A 40 14.98 -39.73 25.82
C LEU A 40 16.21 -38.81 25.66
N GLY A 41 15.99 -37.51 25.45
CA GLY A 41 17.07 -36.53 25.36
C GLY A 41 16.96 -35.46 24.27
N GLN A 42 16.06 -35.58 23.28
CA GLN A 42 15.93 -34.55 22.23
C GLN A 42 14.47 -34.14 22.04
N GLN A 43 13.99 -33.21 22.89
CA GLN A 43 12.75 -32.49 22.61
C GLN A 43 12.98 -31.56 21.40
N PRO A 44 12.09 -31.54 20.40
CA PRO A 44 12.16 -30.55 19.34
C PRO A 44 12.09 -29.14 19.95
N PRO A 45 12.82 -28.14 19.40
CA PRO A 45 12.77 -26.79 19.94
C PRO A 45 11.32 -26.33 19.93
N SER A 46 10.75 -26.13 21.13
CA SER A 46 9.39 -25.67 21.28
C SER A 46 9.24 -24.42 20.42
N SER A 47 8.30 -24.45 19.47
CA SER A 47 7.94 -23.24 18.76
C SER A 47 7.50 -22.27 19.85
N ARG A 48 8.35 -21.27 20.11
CA ARG A 48 8.11 -20.27 21.14
C ARG A 48 6.80 -19.60 20.76
N HIS A 49 5.71 -20.02 21.41
CA HIS A 49 4.43 -19.38 21.28
C HIS A 49 4.67 -17.97 21.81
N GLN A 50 4.90 -17.04 20.90
CA GLN A 50 5.14 -15.65 21.28
C GLN A 50 3.91 -15.24 22.06
N LYS A 51 4.12 -14.85 23.32
CA LYS A 51 3.05 -14.37 24.18
C LYS A 51 2.36 -13.23 23.44
N ARG A 52 1.08 -13.42 23.09
CA ARG A 52 0.30 -12.39 22.41
C ARG A 52 0.22 -11.20 23.35
N LYS A 53 0.76 -10.06 22.92
CA LYS A 53 0.66 -8.82 23.67
C LYS A 53 -0.70 -8.21 23.36
N ILE A 54 -1.55 -8.08 24.37
CA ILE A 54 -2.78 -7.29 24.28
C ILE A 54 -2.36 -5.82 24.25
N LEU A 55 -2.85 -5.09 23.25
CA LEU A 55 -2.58 -3.66 23.10
C LEU A 55 -3.75 -2.87 23.68
N GLU A 56 -3.46 -1.67 24.15
CA GLU A 56 -4.47 -0.65 24.47
C GLU A 56 -5.18 -0.20 23.19
N GLU A 57 -6.45 0.18 23.31
CA GLU A 57 -7.31 0.53 22.18
C GLU A 57 -6.69 1.62 21.30
N GLU A 58 -6.22 2.71 21.90
CA GLU A 58 -5.65 3.83 21.15
C GLU A 58 -4.42 3.41 20.33
N LYS A 59 -3.57 2.57 20.92
CA LYS A 59 -2.42 2.01 20.22
C LYS A 59 -2.83 1.07 19.10
N PHE A 60 -3.82 0.22 19.33
CA PHE A 60 -4.33 -0.70 18.31
C PHE A 60 -4.88 0.06 17.11
N VAL A 61 -5.71 1.09 17.33
CA VAL A 61 -6.29 1.91 16.25
C VAL A 61 -5.22 2.67 15.49
N GLN A 62 -4.22 3.23 16.20
CA GLN A 62 -3.10 3.91 15.57
C GLN A 62 -2.31 2.95 14.67
N ASP A 63 -1.88 1.80 15.20
CA ASP A 63 -1.09 0.81 14.45
C ASP A 63 -1.89 0.27 13.25
N LEU A 64 -3.18 0.02 13.42
CA LEU A 64 -4.08 -0.41 12.35
C LEU A 64 -4.20 0.65 11.24
N GLY A 65 -4.34 1.93 11.62
CA GLY A 65 -4.37 3.04 10.67
C GLY A 65 -3.11 3.10 9.78
N HIS A 66 -1.93 2.88 10.38
CA HIS A 66 -0.68 2.82 9.62
C HIS A 66 -0.63 1.67 8.61
N ILE A 67 -1.16 0.50 8.98
CA ILE A 67 -1.24 -0.66 8.07
C ILE A 67 -2.20 -0.35 6.92
N ILE A 68 -3.37 0.20 7.23
CA ILE A 68 -4.38 0.55 6.23
C ILE A 68 -3.83 1.62 5.26
N GLU A 69 -3.24 2.70 5.76
CA GLU A 69 -2.64 3.73 4.91
C GLU A 69 -1.55 3.14 3.98
N ARG A 70 -0.70 2.25 4.50
CA ARG A 70 0.35 1.60 3.70
C ARG A 70 -0.23 0.74 2.56
N ASP A 71 -1.24 -0.07 2.86
CA ASP A 71 -1.71 -1.11 1.94
C ASP A 71 -2.82 -0.61 1.00
N PHE A 72 -3.65 0.33 1.46
CA PHE A 72 -4.81 0.81 0.71
C PHE A 72 -4.64 2.24 0.20
N PHE A 73 -3.73 3.03 0.79
CA PHE A 73 -3.55 4.44 0.42
C PHE A 73 -2.07 4.82 0.19
N PRO A 74 -1.37 4.14 -0.73
CA PRO A 74 0.07 4.38 -0.96
C PRO A 74 0.37 5.84 -1.35
N ASP A 75 -0.58 6.50 -2.03
CA ASP A 75 -0.45 7.86 -2.52
C ASP A 75 -0.89 8.94 -1.51
N ILE A 76 -1.40 8.59 -0.32
CA ILE A 76 -1.93 9.55 0.66
C ILE A 76 -0.93 10.67 0.98
N LYS A 77 0.37 10.33 1.05
CA LYS A 77 1.46 11.27 1.29
C LYS A 77 1.59 12.30 0.17
N ARG A 78 1.51 11.86 -1.09
CA ARG A 78 1.58 12.72 -2.27
C ARG A 78 0.35 13.63 -2.36
N LEU A 79 -0.84 13.11 -2.08
CA LEU A 79 -2.07 13.90 -2.08
C LEU A 79 -2.04 15.00 -1.01
N ARG A 80 -1.68 14.66 0.23
CA ARG A 80 -1.53 15.66 1.32
C ARG A 80 -0.48 16.73 0.98
N ALA A 81 0.61 16.35 0.30
CA ALA A 81 1.61 17.31 -0.16
C ALA A 81 1.06 18.28 -1.21
N LYS A 82 0.28 17.77 -2.17
CA LYS A 82 -0.38 18.59 -3.20
C LYS A 82 -1.39 19.54 -2.58
N GLU A 83 -2.22 19.06 -1.67
CA GLU A 83 -3.16 19.88 -0.91
C GLU A 83 -2.42 21.01 -0.19
N LYS A 84 -1.39 20.67 0.61
CA LYS A 84 -0.61 21.68 1.35
C LYS A 84 0.02 22.72 0.43
N TYR A 85 0.51 22.31 -0.74
CA TYR A 85 1.05 23.24 -1.75
C TYR A 85 -0.02 24.20 -2.27
N LEU A 86 -1.20 23.69 -2.64
CA LEU A 86 -2.29 24.52 -3.15
C LEU A 86 -2.80 25.50 -2.09
N THR A 87 -2.98 25.05 -0.85
CA THR A 87 -3.38 25.93 0.26
C THR A 87 -2.33 27.00 0.57
N ALA A 88 -1.04 26.65 0.47
CA ALA A 88 0.03 27.63 0.66
C ALA A 88 0.09 28.65 -0.48
N LEU A 89 -0.18 28.23 -1.74
CA LEU A 89 -0.34 29.16 -2.86
C LEU A 89 -1.51 30.12 -2.65
N GLU A 90 -2.66 29.60 -2.25
CA GLU A 90 -3.87 30.41 -1.99
C GLU A 90 -3.64 31.45 -0.87
N LYS A 91 -2.92 31.05 0.18
CA LYS A 91 -2.56 31.94 1.31
C LYS A 91 -1.33 32.81 1.05
N ASN A 92 -0.66 32.62 -0.09
CA ASN A 92 0.63 33.25 -0.42
C ASN A 92 1.70 33.01 0.67
N ASP A 93 1.69 31.82 1.28
CA ASP A 93 2.64 31.41 2.31
C ASP A 93 3.93 30.89 1.67
N VAL A 94 4.86 31.81 1.44
CA VAL A 94 6.14 31.55 0.77
C VAL A 94 7.04 30.61 1.59
N MET A 95 6.95 30.63 2.93
CA MET A 95 7.77 29.75 3.77
C MET A 95 7.35 28.29 3.59
N THR A 96 6.05 28.02 3.65
CA THR A 96 5.50 26.68 3.45
C THR A 96 5.81 26.14 2.04
N LEU A 97 5.72 26.98 1.01
CA LEU A 97 6.05 26.59 -0.36
C LEU A 97 7.53 26.18 -0.51
N ARG A 98 8.43 26.91 0.14
CA ARG A 98 9.87 26.63 0.11
C ARG A 98 10.19 25.30 0.79
N ASP A 99 9.60 25.04 1.95
CA ASP A 99 9.77 23.78 2.68
C ASP A 99 9.24 22.58 1.88
N LEU A 100 8.06 22.73 1.26
CA LEU A 100 7.50 21.71 0.37
C LEU A 100 8.41 21.46 -0.83
N TYR A 101 8.93 22.51 -1.46
CA TYR A 101 9.85 22.36 -2.58
C TYR A 101 11.12 21.62 -2.17
N ALA A 102 11.73 21.99 -1.04
CA ALA A 102 12.91 21.30 -0.53
C ALA A 102 12.64 19.80 -0.27
N LYS A 103 11.49 19.47 0.33
CA LYS A 103 11.13 18.08 0.66
C LYS A 103 10.86 17.19 -0.55
N TYR A 104 10.30 17.74 -1.64
CA TYR A 104 9.84 16.95 -2.79
C TYR A 104 10.63 17.18 -4.09
N SER A 105 11.53 18.17 -4.17
CA SER A 105 12.39 18.40 -5.33
C SER A 105 13.56 17.40 -5.45
N ILE A 106 13.98 16.80 -4.34
CA ILE A 106 15.14 15.88 -4.25
C ILE A 106 14.94 14.60 -5.07
N HIS A 107 13.70 14.22 -5.39
CA HIS A 107 13.37 13.02 -6.15
C HIS A 107 13.19 13.23 -7.67
N ARG A 108 13.48 14.43 -8.20
CA ARG A 108 13.65 14.60 -9.64
C ARG A 108 15.06 14.12 -10.02
N GLY A 109 15.25 12.80 -10.06
CA GLY A 109 16.43 12.22 -10.69
C GLY A 109 16.57 12.72 -12.14
N PRO A 110 17.77 12.72 -12.73
CA PRO A 110 17.96 13.15 -14.11
C PRO A 110 17.10 12.24 -14.99
N THR A 111 16.04 12.78 -15.57
CA THR A 111 15.32 12.07 -16.63
C THR A 111 16.31 11.94 -17.78
N PRO A 112 16.68 10.71 -18.24
CA PRO A 112 17.51 10.59 -19.42
C PRO A 112 16.73 11.18 -20.59
N SER A 113 17.14 12.36 -21.03
CA SER A 113 16.63 12.97 -22.26
C SER A 113 16.87 11.98 -23.41
N PRO A 114 15.86 11.67 -24.24
CA PRO A 114 15.98 10.69 -25.32
C PRO A 114 17.10 11.00 -26.34
N SER A 115 17.64 12.22 -26.32
CA SER A 115 18.59 12.72 -27.33
C SER A 115 20.02 12.16 -27.23
N MET A 116 20.35 11.26 -26.29
CA MET A 116 21.71 10.72 -26.14
C MET A 116 21.92 9.33 -26.77
N MET A 117 20.90 8.74 -27.40
CA MET A 117 21.05 7.51 -28.20
C MET A 117 21.24 7.86 -29.70
N GLY A 118 22.24 8.68 -30.00
CA GLY A 118 22.58 9.12 -31.35
C GLY A 118 23.72 8.32 -31.97
N HIS A 119 23.38 7.25 -32.69
CA HIS A 119 24.07 6.71 -33.87
C HIS A 119 25.62 6.75 -33.89
N ARG A 120 26.26 5.72 -33.33
CA ARG A 120 27.64 5.36 -33.72
C ARG A 120 27.60 4.53 -35.01
N GLY A 121 27.41 5.24 -36.13
CA GLY A 121 27.61 4.72 -37.48
C GLY A 121 29.10 4.56 -37.78
N LYS A 122 29.43 3.41 -38.36
CA LYS A 122 30.77 3.00 -38.80
C LYS A 122 31.30 3.90 -39.92
N ILE A 123 32.60 4.15 -39.93
CA ILE A 123 33.48 4.10 -41.10
C ILE A 123 34.85 3.58 -40.66
#